data_AF-A0AAD7NLT8-F1
#
_entry.id   AF-A0AAD7NLT8-F1
#
_cell.length_a   1.000
_cell.length_b   1.000
_cell.length_c   1.000
_cell.angle_alpha   90.00
_cell.angle_beta   90.00
_cell.angle_gamma   90.00
#
_symmetry.space_group_name_H-M   'P 1'
#
loop_
_entity.id
_entity.type
_entity.pdbx_description
1 polymer ?
#
loop_
_entity_poly.entity_id
_entity_poly.type
_entity_poly.pdbx_seq_one_letter_code
_entity_poly.pdbx_strand_id
1 'polypeptide(L)'
;HELTPADWTALKLVTDWLMVYRDATTQMSTTKQPMLSSTHAIFLGLQSHLKAALAKLPATADPVLRDGLVEAHLKLSDYFAKFDQSKYYMWATCAFSITLSY
;
A
#
# COMPACT_ATOMS: atom_id res chain seq x y z
N HIS A 1 29.08 -0.24 14.44
CA HIS A 1 28.41 -1.44 13.91
C HIS A 1 28.09 -1.14 12.47
N GLU A 2 28.65 -1.88 11.51
CA GLU A 2 28.43 -1.62 10.08
C GLU A 2 27.23 -2.44 9.60
N LEU A 3 26.35 -1.80 8.82
CA LEU A 3 25.18 -2.44 8.21
C LEU A 3 25.64 -3.44 7.16
N THR A 4 25.07 -4.64 7.20
CA THR A 4 25.34 -5.66 6.19
C THR A 4 24.68 -5.28 4.86
N PRO A 5 25.10 -5.86 3.72
CA PRO A 5 24.42 -5.67 2.44
C PRO A 5 22.93 -6.04 2.49
N ALA A 6 22.55 -7.01 3.33
CA ALA A 6 21.16 -7.41 3.52
C ALA A 6 20.36 -6.31 4.24
N ASP A 7 20.95 -5.65 5.23
CA ASP A 7 20.32 -4.55 5.96
C ASP A 7 20.10 -3.34 5.03
N TRP A 8 21.09 -3.02 4.18
CA TRP A 8 20.94 -1.98 3.16
C TRP A 8 19.83 -2.30 2.15
N THR A 9 19.70 -3.58 1.77
CA THR A 9 18.62 -4.03 0.88
C THR A 9 17.25 -3.86 1.54
N ALA A 10 17.13 -4.24 2.81
CA ALA A 10 15.90 -4.11 3.57
C ALA A 10 15.52 -2.63 3.77
N LEU A 11 16.49 -1.77 4.14
CA LEU A 11 16.28 -0.32 4.27
C LEU A 11 15.83 0.30 2.96
N LYS A 12 16.42 -0.10 1.82
CA LYS A 12 16.00 0.38 0.51
C LYS A 12 14.55 0.00 0.20
N LEU A 13 14.16 -1.25 0.41
CA LEU A 13 12.78 -1.70 0.20
C LEU A 13 11.77 -0.93 1.05
N VAL A 14 12.10 -0.68 2.31
CA VAL A 14 11.23 0.10 3.22
C VAL A 14 11.13 1.55 2.79
N THR A 15 12.25 2.16 2.41
CA THR A 15 12.29 3.54 1.92
C THR A 15 11.48 3.70 0.63
N ASP A 16 11.62 2.76 -0.30
CA ASP A 16 10.85 2.73 -1.55
C ASP A 16 9.35 2.66 -1.27
N TRP A 17 8.92 1.80 -0.34
CA TRP A 17 7.52 1.72 0.06
C TRP A 17 7.03 3.03 0.74
N LEU A 18 7.83 3.64 1.60
CA LEU A 18 7.49 4.91 2.26
C LEU A 18 7.35 6.06 1.26
N MET A 19 8.16 6.09 0.19
CA MET A 19 8.01 7.05 -0.90
C MET A 19 6.66 6.87 -1.61
N VAL A 20 6.30 5.63 -1.96
CA VAL A 20 4.99 5.35 -2.59
C VAL A 20 3.84 5.72 -1.66
N TYR A 21 3.96 5.45 -0.36
CA TYR A 21 2.97 5.86 0.63
C TYR A 21 2.81 7.39 0.70
N ARG A 22 3.93 8.13 0.69
CA ARG A 22 3.93 9.59 0.67
C ARG A 22 3.26 10.14 -0.60
N ASP A 23 3.57 9.57 -1.76
CA ASP A 23 3.02 10.03 -3.03
C ASP A 23 1.50 9.79 -3.08
N ALA A 24 1.06 8.60 -2.66
CA ALA A 24 -0.35 8.27 -2.52
C ALA A 24 -1.10 9.23 -1.59
N THR A 25 -0.55 9.50 -0.41
CA THR A 25 -1.18 10.43 0.56
C THR A 25 -1.17 11.88 0.05
N THR A 26 -0.13 12.29 -0.66
CA THR A 26 -0.07 13.60 -1.32
C THR A 26 -1.15 13.73 -2.40
N GLN A 27 -1.30 12.71 -3.24
CA GLN A 27 -2.33 12.68 -4.27
C GLN A 27 -3.73 12.73 -3.66
N MET A 28 -3.99 11.95 -2.61
CA MET A 28 -5.30 11.96 -1.93
C MET A 28 -5.58 13.30 -1.24
N SER A 29 -4.56 13.97 -0.69
CA SER A 29 -4.71 15.26 0.01
C SER A 29 -4.92 16.44 -0.94
N THR A 30 -4.35 16.38 -2.14
CA THR A 30 -4.49 17.43 -3.17
C THR A 30 -5.79 17.30 -3.97
N THR A 31 -6.44 16.14 -3.93
CA THR A 31 -7.69 15.89 -4.65
C THR A 31 -8.88 16.50 -3.89
N LYS A 32 -9.45 17.60 -4.41
CA LYS A 32 -10.61 18.30 -3.78
C LYS A 32 -11.87 17.43 -3.63
N GLN A 33 -12.08 16.49 -4.54
CA GLN A 33 -13.19 15.54 -4.51
C GLN A 33 -12.65 14.15 -4.84
N PRO A 34 -12.13 13.41 -3.85
CA PRO A 34 -11.61 12.08 -4.09
C PRO A 34 -12.76 11.17 -4.52
N MET A 35 -12.64 10.60 -5.72
CA MET A 35 -13.58 9.56 -6.13
C MET A 35 -13.37 8.33 -5.26
N LEU A 36 -14.48 7.68 -4.94
CA LEU A 36 -14.49 6.45 -4.14
C LEU A 36 -13.62 5.36 -4.79
N SER A 37 -13.71 5.24 -6.12
CA SER A 37 -12.94 4.30 -6.95
C SER A 37 -11.44 4.62 -6.99
N SER A 38 -11.06 5.90 -7.11
CA SER A 38 -9.64 6.29 -7.12
C SER A 38 -8.99 6.08 -5.76
N THR A 39 -9.72 6.38 -4.68
CA THR A 39 -9.29 6.09 -3.31
C THR A 39 -9.03 4.60 -3.14
N HIS A 40 -9.97 3.76 -3.56
CA HIS A 40 -9.86 2.31 -3.49
C HIS A 40 -8.65 1.78 -4.29
N ALA A 41 -8.44 2.27 -5.52
CA ALA A 41 -7.30 1.88 -6.36
C ALA A 41 -5.95 2.27 -5.72
N ILE A 42 -5.86 3.44 -5.08
CA ILE A 42 -4.65 3.88 -4.36
C ILE A 42 -4.35 2.94 -3.20
N PHE A 43 -5.34 2.61 -2.37
CA PHE A 43 -5.15 1.66 -1.27
C PHE A 43 -4.74 0.26 -1.78
N LEU A 44 -5.33 -0.22 -2.88
CA LEU A 44 -4.97 -1.51 -3.49
C LEU A 44 -3.51 -1.51 -3.96
N GLY A 45 -3.08 -0.41 -4.58
CA GLY A 45 -1.71 -0.20 -5.01
C GLY A 45 -0.73 -0.24 -3.84
N LEU A 46 -1.05 0.42 -2.73
CA LEU A 46 -0.23 0.43 -1.52
C LEU A 46 -0.06 -0.97 -0.91
N GLN A 47 -1.15 -1.75 -0.80
CA GLN A 47 -1.08 -3.13 -0.31
C GLN A 47 -0.25 -4.01 -1.24
N SER A 48 -0.45 -3.89 -2.55
CA SER A 48 0.26 -4.70 -3.55
C SER A 48 1.76 -4.41 -3.51
N HIS A 49 2.14 -3.15 -3.38
CA HIS A 49 3.55 -2.75 -3.27
C HIS A 49 4.17 -3.28 -1.97
N LEU A 50 3.45 -3.18 -0.84
CA LEU A 50 3.91 -3.68 0.46
C LEU A 50 4.11 -5.20 0.44
N LYS A 51 3.17 -5.93 -0.16
CA LYS A 51 3.27 -7.39 -0.35
C LYS A 51 4.49 -7.76 -1.20
N ALA A 52 4.76 -7.00 -2.26
CA ALA A 52 5.95 -7.20 -3.08
C ALA A 52 7.25 -6.90 -2.33
N ALA A 53 7.25 -5.89 -1.45
CA ALA A 53 8.39 -5.57 -0.59
C ALA A 53 8.66 -6.69 0.44
N LEU A 54 7.60 -7.20 1.09
CA LEU A 54 7.69 -8.34 2.01
C LEU A 54 8.23 -9.61 1.34
N ALA A 55 7.83 -9.88 0.09
CA ALA A 55 8.31 -11.04 -0.67
C ALA A 55 9.81 -10.94 -1.05
N LYS A 56 10.34 -9.72 -1.16
CA LYS A 56 11.75 -9.46 -1.50
C LYS A 56 12.64 -9.31 -0.26
N LEU A 57 12.05 -9.27 0.94
CA LEU A 57 12.78 -9.07 2.18
C LEU A 57 13.67 -10.32 2.45
N PRO A 58 14.97 -10.15 2.69
CA PRO A 58 15.82 -11.29 3.04
C PRO A 58 15.41 -11.87 4.38
N ALA A 59 15.46 -13.20 4.53
CA ALA A 59 15.07 -13.90 5.76
C ALA A 59 15.95 -13.55 6.98
N THR A 60 17.12 -12.98 6.73
CA THR A 60 18.07 -12.48 7.73
C THR A 60 17.81 -11.05 8.16
N ALA A 61 16.82 -10.37 7.57
CA ALA A 61 16.47 -9.00 7.95
C ALA A 61 15.96 -8.94 9.40
N ASP A 62 16.13 -7.78 10.03
CA ASP A 62 15.68 -7.52 11.39
C ASP A 62 14.19 -7.89 11.53
N PRO A 63 13.83 -8.78 12.48
CA PRO A 63 12.44 -9.17 12.70
C PRO A 63 11.54 -7.98 13.00
N VAL A 64 12.05 -6.93 13.65
CA VAL A 64 11.28 -5.71 13.94
C VAL A 64 10.83 -5.02 12.66
N LEU A 65 11.71 -4.99 11.65
CA LEU A 65 11.40 -4.36 10.36
C LEU A 65 10.33 -5.16 9.61
N ARG A 66 10.44 -6.49 9.65
CA ARG A 66 9.47 -7.39 9.05
C ARG A 66 8.10 -7.23 9.73
N ASP A 67 8.07 -7.23 11.05
CA ASP A 67 6.85 -7.09 11.83
C ASP A 67 6.17 -5.75 11.55
N GLY A 68 6.94 -4.65 11.48
CA GLY A 68 6.41 -3.33 11.11
C GLY A 68 5.77 -3.30 9.72
N LEU A 69 6.37 -3.98 8.72
CA LEU A 69 5.78 -4.10 7.38
C LEU A 69 4.52 -4.97 7.37
N VAL A 70 4.48 -6.04 8.17
CA VAL A 70 3.30 -6.89 8.32
C VAL A 70 2.17 -6.12 9.00
N GLU A 71 2.45 -5.38 10.08
CA GLU A 71 1.49 -4.52 10.76
C GLU A 71 0.94 -3.44 9.83
N ALA A 72 1.79 -2.80 9.02
CA ALA A 72 1.35 -1.84 8.01
C ALA A 72 0.40 -2.49 6.98
N HIS A 73 0.69 -3.73 6.56
CA HIS A 73 -0.16 -4.47 5.64
C HIS A 73 -1.51 -4.81 6.26
N LEU A 74 -1.52 -5.30 7.51
CA LEU A 74 -2.74 -5.58 8.26
C LEU A 74 -3.57 -4.31 8.46
N LYS A 75 -2.93 -3.19 8.81
CA LYS A 75 -3.60 -1.91 8.99
C LYS A 75 -4.30 -1.46 7.71
N LEU A 76 -3.63 -1.58 6.56
CA LEU A 76 -4.25 -1.28 5.27
C LEU A 76 -5.38 -2.24 4.93
N SER A 77 -5.28 -3.52 5.32
CA SER A 77 -6.34 -4.52 5.13
C SER A 77 -7.59 -4.21 5.95
N ASP A 78 -7.43 -3.76 7.20
CA ASP A 78 -8.54 -3.33 8.04
C ASP A 78 -9.31 -2.15 7.43
N TYR A 79 -8.60 -1.21 6.81
CA TYR A 79 -9.24 -0.11 6.07
C TYR A 79 -10.07 -0.63 4.89
N PHE A 80 -9.55 -1.61 4.16
CA PHE A 80 -10.29 -2.28 3.09
C PHE A 80 -11.55 -2.98 3.57
N ALA A 81 -11.47 -3.73 4.67
CA ALA A 81 -12.61 -4.42 5.24
C ALA A 81 -13.74 -3.44 5.62
N LYS A 82 -13.38 -2.24 6.11
CA LYS A 82 -14.37 -1.17 6.38
C LYS A 82 -14.99 -0.60 5.12
N PHE A 83 -14.24 -0.51 4.02
CA PHE A 83 -14.77 -0.05 2.75
C PHE A 83 -15.70 -1.07 2.09
N ASP A 84 -15.38 -2.36 2.18
CA ASP A 84 -16.18 -3.45 1.61
C ASP A 84 -17.55 -3.62 2.32
N GLN A 85 -17.62 -3.29 3.61
CA GLN A 85 -18.88 -3.24 4.36
C GLN A 85 -19.88 -2.19 3.82
N SER A 86 -19.40 -1.21 3.04
CA SER A 86 -20.24 -0.20 2.41
C SER A 86 -20.64 -0.62 1.00
N LYS A 87 -21.97 -0.78 0.77
CA LYS A 87 -22.55 -1.16 -0.53
C LYS A 87 -22.19 -0.20 -1.69
N TYR A 88 -21.72 1.00 -1.38
CA TYR A 88 -21.38 2.02 -2.38
C TYR A 88 -19.99 1.80 -3.02
N TYR A 89 -19.07 1.09 -2.33
CA TYR A 89 -17.70 0.88 -2.82
C TYR A 89 -17.62 -0.11 -3.98
N MET A 90 -18.26 -1.28 -3.85
CA MET A 90 -18.30 -2.29 -4.92
C MET A 90 -18.87 -1.71 -6.22
N TRP A 91 -19.96 -0.95 -6.14
CA TRP A 91 -20.60 -0.34 -7.31
C TRP A 91 -19.72 0.72 -7.99
N ALA A 92 -19.12 1.64 -7.23
CA ALA A 92 -18.25 2.68 -7.78
C ALA A 92 -16.96 2.12 -8.41
N THR A 93 -16.44 1.02 -7.87
CA THR A 93 -15.23 0.37 -8.41
C THR A 93 -15.51 -0.34 -9.73
N CYS A 94 -16.62 -1.09 -9.82
CA CYS A 94 -17.05 -1.72 -11.08
C CYS A 94 -17.35 -0.69 -12.19
N ALA A 95 -17.98 0.44 -11.86
CA ALA A 95 -18.30 1.49 -12.82
C ALA A 95 -17.04 2.17 -13.41
N PHE A 96 -15.98 2.31 -12.61
CA PHE A 96 -14.72 2.92 -13.03
C PHE A 96 -13.90 2.01 -13.96
N SER A 97 -13.88 0.70 -13.71
CA SER A 97 -13.21 -0.26 -14.60
C SER A 97 -13.84 -0.32 -15.99
N ILE A 98 -15.16 -0.07 -16.10
CA ILE A 98 -15.87 -0.04 -17.39
C ILE A 98 -15.55 1.24 -18.18
N THR A 99 -15.31 2.37 -17.51
CA THR A 99 -15.02 3.66 -18.17
C THR A 99 -13.57 3.84 -18.60
N LEU A 100 -12.62 3.07 -18.06
CA LEU A 100 -11.22 3.04 -18.50
C LEU A 100 -10.91 2.01 -19.61
N SER A 101 -11.91 1.22 -20.01
CA SER A 101 -11.79 0.20 -21.06
C SER A 101 -12.32 0.65 -22.44
N TYR A 102 -12.54 1.96 -22.63
CA TYR A 102 -12.99 2.58 -23.88
C TYR A 102 -12.04 3.72 -24.30
#